data_AF-A0A7C7AR45-F1
#
_entry.id   AF-A0A7C7AR45-F1
#
_cell.length_a   1.000
_cell.length_b   1.000
_cell.length_c   1.000
_cell.angle_alpha   90.00
_cell.angle_beta   90.00
_cell.angle_gamma   90.00
#
_symmetry.space_group_name_H-M   'P 1'
#
loop_
_entity.id
_entity.type
_entity.pdbx_description
1 polymer ?
#
loop_
_entity_poly.entity_id
_entity_poly.type
_entity_poly.pdbx_seq_one_letter_code
_entity_poly.pdbx_strand_id
1 'polypeptide(L)'
;MIQIYRQPRDCASRLPLVFGIFAGEEIKVDARINGDIANLREKGYLSAETGSVNKVYTFGKIENEILYLVGLGKRQEYDREKLAAGCQKITFELGEELLLDLDSFEGGLGAAEAAGVIVETLAYNNYRFDNHRGEKSEKELRVGLLSDKDVTDAVAEALALGVAVNNVRDLVNEPYNYMSAADLAAYAQELVNDLGNDKLSITVYDKKEIEALGMNAFLAVNKGSAAEPKLIHLKYQPNEGKPFLGLVGKGLMYDTGGYSLKTTMNTMKCDMAGAAAALGALETAVKNNLPVNLQVVICATDNRIDGGALLPDDIITAANGKTIEIISTDAEGRLTLADALWFAQKQGCTKVVDIATLTGSIVVALGEEITGLFGNDQAEINKLIAAGKEAREEFWPMPINEAIRKKVRGSKVADLKNSTGRNMGASSAAAFLEEFVETGTKWLHLDIAGTAFRDEMATGVPVKTLYRYVKANI
;
A
#
# COMPACT_ATOMS: atom_id res chain seq x y z
N MET A 1 -9.20 12.85 7.74
CA MET A 1 -7.82 13.37 7.65
C MET A 1 -7.20 13.46 9.04
N ILE A 2 -5.88 13.52 9.12
CA ILE A 2 -5.16 13.83 10.36
C ILE A 2 -4.26 15.05 10.14
N GLN A 3 -4.10 15.89 11.16
CA GLN A 3 -3.11 16.97 11.17
C GLN A 3 -2.18 16.76 12.35
N ILE A 4 -0.89 16.84 12.10
CA ILE A 4 0.14 16.74 13.14
C ILE A 4 0.89 18.07 13.18
N TYR A 5 1.06 18.62 14.38
CA TYR A 5 1.85 19.84 14.58
C TYR A 5 2.75 19.72 15.80
N ARG A 6 3.88 20.44 15.80
CA ARG A 6 4.76 20.51 16.97
C ARG A 6 4.13 21.43 18.00
N GLN A 7 4.05 20.96 19.24
CA GLN A 7 3.56 21.75 20.37
C GLN A 7 4.69 21.94 21.40
N PRO A 8 5.07 23.19 21.72
CA PRO A 8 5.96 23.46 22.85
C PRO A 8 5.33 23.04 24.18
N ARG A 9 6.10 22.38 25.05
CA ARG A 9 5.63 21.90 26.38
C ARG A 9 5.25 23.02 27.34
N ASP A 10 5.79 24.21 27.14
CA ASP A 10 5.54 25.41 27.94
C ASP A 10 4.28 26.17 27.50
N CYS A 11 3.64 25.75 26.40
CA CYS A 11 2.39 26.36 25.96
C CYS A 11 1.21 25.82 26.79
N ALA A 12 0.63 26.71 27.58
CA ALA A 12 -0.57 26.44 28.34
C ALA A 12 -1.75 26.06 27.43
N SER A 13 -2.38 24.90 27.65
CA SER A 13 -3.48 24.41 26.81
C SER A 13 -4.49 23.58 27.58
N ARG A 14 -5.78 23.79 27.29
CA ARG A 14 -6.89 23.02 27.87
C ARG A 14 -7.22 21.75 27.11
N LEU A 15 -6.56 21.52 25.97
CA LEU A 15 -6.79 20.36 25.11
C LEU A 15 -6.58 19.05 25.90
N PRO A 16 -7.32 17.97 25.59
CA PRO A 16 -7.06 16.68 26.20
C PRO A 16 -5.63 16.21 25.96
N LEU A 17 -4.96 15.74 27.02
CA LEU A 17 -3.60 15.20 26.95
C LEU A 17 -3.65 13.67 26.83
N VAL A 18 -2.91 13.12 25.88
CA VAL A 18 -2.71 11.68 25.67
C VAL A 18 -1.32 11.32 26.17
N PHE A 19 -1.23 10.36 27.07
CA PHE A 19 0.01 9.97 27.74
C PHE A 19 0.15 8.45 27.81
N GLY A 20 1.30 7.93 27.40
CA GLY A 20 1.63 6.50 27.42
C GLY A 20 2.01 6.02 28.81
N ILE A 21 1.47 4.87 29.23
CA ILE A 21 1.75 4.27 30.54
C ILE A 21 2.20 2.81 30.41
N PHE A 22 3.26 2.46 31.13
CA PHE A 22 3.80 1.10 31.19
C PHE A 22 3.32 0.36 32.44
N ALA A 23 3.07 -0.94 32.30
CA ALA A 23 2.69 -1.80 33.40
C ALA A 23 3.79 -1.87 34.46
N GLY A 24 3.43 -1.62 35.72
CA GLY A 24 4.35 -1.69 36.86
C GLY A 24 5.14 -0.41 37.13
N GLU A 25 5.18 0.56 36.20
CA GLU A 25 6.01 1.77 36.31
C GLU A 25 5.26 2.95 36.89
N GLU A 26 5.95 3.81 37.65
CA GLU A 26 5.35 5.03 38.19
C GLU A 26 4.89 5.96 37.05
N ILE A 27 3.64 6.44 37.12
CA ILE A 27 3.06 7.33 36.10
C ILE A 27 3.35 8.77 36.51
N LYS A 28 4.17 9.48 35.71
CA LYS A 28 4.60 10.85 35.97
C LYS A 28 4.11 11.79 34.88
N VAL A 29 2.93 12.36 35.08
CA VAL A 29 2.33 13.34 34.16
C VAL A 29 2.59 14.76 34.66
N ASP A 30 2.16 15.05 35.89
CA ASP A 30 2.38 16.35 36.55
C ASP A 30 2.25 16.18 38.07
N ALA A 31 3.13 16.81 38.84
CA ALA A 31 3.16 16.69 40.30
C ALA A 31 1.80 16.99 40.97
N ARG A 32 0.97 17.85 40.37
CA ARG A 32 -0.34 18.26 40.90
C ARG A 32 -1.40 17.16 40.80
N ILE A 33 -1.25 16.18 39.90
CA ILE A 33 -2.23 15.12 39.66
C ILE A 33 -1.69 13.69 39.87
N ASN A 34 -0.36 13.50 39.92
CA ASN A 34 0.26 12.18 40.04
C ASN A 34 -0.27 11.35 41.23
N GLY A 35 -0.55 11.98 42.38
CA GLY A 35 -1.11 11.29 43.54
C GLY A 35 -2.51 10.70 43.29
N ASP A 36 -3.35 11.38 42.51
CA ASP A 36 -4.67 10.87 42.14
C ASP A 36 -4.54 9.68 41.19
N ILE A 37 -3.64 9.77 40.20
CA ILE A 37 -3.38 8.71 39.24
C ILE A 37 -2.87 7.44 39.95
N ALA A 38 -1.95 7.60 40.91
CA ALA A 38 -1.45 6.49 41.72
C ALA A 38 -2.59 5.80 42.50
N ASN A 39 -3.46 6.58 43.16
CA ASN A 39 -4.62 6.06 43.88
C ASN A 39 -5.63 5.35 42.95
N LEU A 40 -5.86 5.86 41.75
CA LEU A 40 -6.72 5.20 40.75
C LEU A 40 -6.13 3.86 40.30
N ARG A 41 -4.82 3.79 40.09
CA ARG A 41 -4.12 2.55 39.75
C ARG A 41 -4.18 1.53 40.89
N GLU A 42 -3.92 1.95 42.14
CA GLU A 42 -3.97 1.04 43.31
C GLU A 42 -5.35 0.41 43.50
N LYS A 43 -6.41 1.16 43.16
CA LYS A 43 -7.80 0.67 43.18
C LYS A 43 -8.18 -0.18 41.96
N GLY A 44 -7.28 -0.36 40.99
CA GLY A 44 -7.53 -1.15 39.79
C GLY A 44 -8.39 -0.48 38.73
N TYR A 45 -8.55 0.86 38.77
CA TYR A 45 -9.33 1.59 37.78
C TYR A 45 -8.55 1.96 36.52
N LEU A 46 -7.23 1.79 36.53
CA LEU A 46 -6.36 2.03 35.37
C LEU A 46 -5.79 0.71 34.86
N SER A 47 -5.98 0.44 33.56
CA SER A 47 -5.28 -0.63 32.85
C SER A 47 -4.05 -0.07 32.14
N ALA A 48 -2.95 -0.81 32.22
CA ALA A 48 -1.74 -0.55 31.42
C ALA A 48 -1.53 -1.61 30.34
N GLU A 49 -2.52 -2.47 30.08
CA GLU A 49 -2.48 -3.42 28.98
C GLU A 49 -2.40 -2.69 27.64
N THR A 50 -1.64 -3.23 26.69
CA THR A 50 -1.43 -2.62 25.38
C THR A 50 -2.77 -2.31 24.70
N GLY A 51 -2.98 -1.04 24.32
CA GLY A 51 -4.20 -0.59 23.64
C GLY A 51 -5.40 -0.33 24.56
N SER A 52 -5.21 -0.37 25.88
CA SER A 52 -6.18 0.19 26.83
C SER A 52 -6.13 1.72 26.80
N VAL A 53 -7.28 2.37 26.99
CA VAL A 53 -7.39 3.83 27.07
C VAL A 53 -8.20 4.16 28.31
N ASN A 54 -7.60 4.86 29.27
CA ASN A 54 -8.25 5.26 30.51
C ASN A 54 -8.48 6.77 30.50
N LYS A 55 -9.73 7.20 30.66
CA LYS A 55 -10.10 8.62 30.71
C LYS A 55 -10.12 9.11 32.16
N VAL A 56 -9.30 10.11 32.46
CA VAL A 56 -9.21 10.74 33.78
C VAL A 56 -9.57 12.22 33.66
N TYR A 57 -10.51 12.67 34.48
CA TYR A 57 -10.83 14.10 34.61
C TYR A 57 -9.87 14.74 35.60
N THR A 58 -9.26 15.86 35.22
CA THR A 58 -8.22 16.51 36.04
C THR A 58 -8.79 17.43 37.09
N PHE A 59 -10.07 17.81 36.95
CA PHE A 59 -10.79 18.74 37.83
C PHE A 59 -10.01 20.05 38.08
N GLY A 60 -9.27 20.53 37.07
CA GLY A 60 -8.50 21.77 37.14
C GLY A 60 -7.20 21.70 37.95
N LYS A 61 -6.77 20.50 38.37
CA LYS A 61 -5.44 20.32 39.02
C LYS A 61 -4.29 20.58 38.06
N ILE A 62 -4.50 20.32 36.77
CA ILE A 62 -3.67 20.75 35.66
C ILE A 62 -4.55 21.45 34.62
N GLU A 63 -3.93 22.09 33.63
CA GLU A 63 -4.66 22.88 32.64
C GLU A 63 -5.50 22.03 31.67
N ASN A 64 -4.99 20.86 31.28
CA ASN A 64 -5.73 19.91 30.46
C ASN A 64 -6.95 19.41 31.25
N GLU A 65 -8.16 19.49 30.69
CA GLU A 65 -9.38 19.08 31.40
C GLU A 65 -9.51 17.55 31.50
N ILE A 66 -8.99 16.86 30.48
CA ILE A 66 -9.05 15.40 30.32
C ILE A 66 -7.62 14.88 30.07
N LEU A 67 -7.31 13.77 30.72
CA LEU A 67 -6.11 12.98 30.50
C LEU A 67 -6.51 11.58 30.00
N TYR A 68 -6.03 11.20 28.83
CA TYR A 68 -6.15 9.86 28.27
C TYR A 68 -4.85 9.10 28.54
N LEU A 69 -4.88 8.13 29.45
CA LEU A 69 -3.76 7.26 29.75
C LEU A 69 -3.83 6.01 28.88
N VAL A 70 -2.89 5.87 27.95
CA VAL A 70 -2.82 4.77 26.99
C VAL A 70 -1.88 3.69 27.49
N GLY A 71 -2.40 2.47 27.68
CA GLY A 71 -1.58 1.34 28.10
C GLY A 71 -0.65 0.85 26.99
N LEU A 72 0.63 0.69 27.34
CA LEU A 72 1.70 0.22 26.45
C LEU A 72 2.19 -1.19 26.80
N GLY A 73 1.63 -1.82 27.83
CA GLY A 73 2.03 -3.14 28.30
C GLY A 73 3.31 -3.10 29.13
N LYS A 74 4.05 -4.22 29.16
CA LYS A 74 5.32 -4.31 29.87
C LYS A 74 6.46 -3.75 29.03
N ARG A 75 7.34 -2.95 29.63
CA ARG A 75 8.48 -2.36 28.92
C ARG A 75 9.42 -3.38 28.28
N GLN A 76 9.61 -4.55 28.88
CA GLN A 76 10.50 -5.58 28.31
C GLN A 76 9.96 -6.22 27.02
N GLU A 77 8.65 -6.14 26.79
CA GLU A 77 7.96 -6.66 25.61
C GLU A 77 7.68 -5.54 24.59
N TYR A 78 8.13 -4.31 24.87
CA TYR A 78 7.78 -3.14 24.08
C TYR A 78 8.62 -3.04 22.82
N ASP A 79 7.93 -2.93 21.69
CA ASP A 79 8.50 -2.78 20.37
C ASP A 79 7.57 -1.92 19.50
N ARG A 80 7.89 -1.84 18.20
CA ARG A 80 7.08 -1.11 17.23
C ARG A 80 5.65 -1.66 17.14
N GLU A 81 5.45 -2.96 17.21
CA GLU A 81 4.14 -3.59 17.11
C GLU A 81 3.27 -3.22 18.31
N LYS A 82 3.83 -3.31 19.52
CA LYS A 82 3.15 -2.87 20.76
C LYS A 82 2.85 -1.38 20.75
N LEU A 83 3.75 -0.54 20.22
CA LEU A 83 3.48 0.89 20.09
C LEU A 83 2.29 1.15 19.16
N ALA A 84 2.24 0.55 17.96
CA ALA A 84 1.08 0.72 17.09
C ALA A 84 -0.21 0.19 17.72
N ALA A 85 -0.18 -1.00 18.31
CA ALA A 85 -1.33 -1.56 19.01
C ALA A 85 -1.82 -0.63 20.15
N GLY A 86 -0.89 0.01 20.87
CA GLY A 86 -1.18 1.03 21.86
C GLY A 86 -1.90 2.25 21.28
N CYS A 87 -1.47 2.72 20.11
CA CYS A 87 -1.99 3.93 19.48
C CYS A 87 -3.26 3.75 18.63
N GLN A 88 -3.68 2.52 18.32
CA GLN A 88 -4.85 2.24 17.45
C GLN A 88 -6.14 2.96 17.89
N LYS A 89 -6.36 3.10 19.21
CA LYS A 89 -7.56 3.75 19.77
C LYS A 89 -7.41 5.25 19.98
N ILE A 90 -6.28 5.85 19.60
CA ILE A 90 -6.12 7.30 19.59
C ILE A 90 -6.79 7.83 18.33
N THR A 91 -8.09 8.08 18.44
CA THR A 91 -8.92 8.54 17.34
C THR A 91 -9.63 9.84 17.66
N PHE A 92 -10.25 10.45 16.65
CA PHE A 92 -11.16 11.59 16.81
C PHE A 92 -12.31 11.33 17.81
N GLU A 93 -12.58 10.07 18.20
CA GLU A 93 -13.56 9.73 19.24
C GLU A 93 -13.09 10.13 20.65
N LEU A 94 -11.78 10.23 20.87
CA LEU A 94 -11.22 10.78 22.10
C LEU A 94 -11.32 12.32 22.13
N GLY A 95 -11.34 12.95 20.96
CA GLY A 95 -11.45 14.39 20.73
C GLY A 95 -10.93 14.76 19.35
N GLU A 96 -11.46 15.83 18.76
CA GLU A 96 -11.03 16.31 17.43
C GLU A 96 -9.67 17.03 17.48
N GLU A 97 -9.27 17.56 18.64
CA GLU A 97 -7.95 18.14 18.86
C GLU A 97 -7.35 17.62 20.17
N LEU A 98 -6.18 17.00 20.10
CA LEU A 98 -5.48 16.34 21.20
C LEU A 98 -4.04 16.84 21.32
N LEU A 99 -3.50 16.83 22.54
CA LEU A 99 -2.06 16.86 22.76
C LEU A 99 -1.57 15.46 23.06
N LEU A 100 -0.44 15.04 22.48
CA LEU A 100 0.16 13.73 22.72
C LEU A 100 1.59 13.91 23.22
N ASP A 101 1.86 13.42 24.42
CA ASP A 101 3.22 13.39 24.99
C ASP A 101 4.03 12.28 24.34
N LEU A 102 4.74 12.60 23.27
CA LEU A 102 5.48 11.62 22.47
C LEU A 102 6.56 10.90 23.30
N ASP A 103 7.21 11.63 24.21
CA ASP A 103 8.31 11.09 25.01
C ASP A 103 7.82 9.97 25.94
N SER A 104 6.55 10.06 26.40
CA SER A 104 5.90 8.99 27.18
C SER A 104 5.68 7.68 26.39
N PHE A 105 5.67 7.74 25.06
CA PHE A 105 5.52 6.58 24.17
C PHE A 105 6.85 6.02 23.65
N GLU A 106 7.99 6.65 23.93
CA GLU A 106 9.27 6.20 23.36
C GLU A 106 9.62 4.76 23.74
N GLY A 107 9.43 4.40 25.01
CA GLY A 107 9.61 3.03 25.52
C GLY A 107 11.01 2.42 25.39
N GLY A 108 11.97 3.10 24.75
CA GLY A 108 13.30 2.58 24.38
C GLY A 108 13.58 2.57 22.87
N LEU A 109 12.58 2.84 22.01
CA LEU A 109 12.73 2.93 20.55
C LEU A 109 13.46 4.21 20.11
N GLY A 110 13.43 5.24 20.96
CA GLY A 110 13.88 6.60 20.63
C GLY A 110 12.79 7.42 19.95
N ALA A 111 12.88 8.74 20.09
CA ALA A 111 11.80 9.65 19.70
C ALA A 111 11.45 9.61 18.21
N ALA A 112 12.43 9.58 17.31
CA ALA A 112 12.16 9.57 15.86
C ALA A 112 11.40 8.31 15.43
N GLU A 113 11.80 7.13 15.92
CA GLU A 113 11.11 5.87 15.61
C GLU A 113 9.70 5.85 16.23
N ALA A 114 9.56 6.29 17.48
CA ALA A 114 8.26 6.38 18.13
C ALA A 114 7.32 7.35 17.38
N ALA A 115 7.83 8.53 16.99
CA ALA A 115 7.11 9.52 16.20
C ALA A 115 6.56 8.90 14.92
N GLY A 116 7.42 8.19 14.17
CA GLY A 116 7.04 7.58 12.91
C GLY A 116 5.92 6.54 13.09
N VAL A 117 6.06 5.64 14.05
CA VAL A 117 5.05 4.60 14.33
C VAL A 117 3.73 5.20 14.78
N ILE A 118 3.76 6.21 15.66
CA ILE A 118 2.56 6.91 16.14
C ILE A 118 1.84 7.55 14.96
N VAL A 119 2.54 8.39 14.19
CA VAL A 119 1.93 9.14 13.07
C VAL A 119 1.35 8.20 12.01
N GLU A 120 2.08 7.16 11.60
CA GLU A 120 1.58 6.15 10.66
C GLU A 120 0.30 5.48 11.18
N THR A 121 0.27 5.16 12.48
CA THR A 121 -0.86 4.47 13.13
C THR A 121 -2.07 5.39 13.24
N LEU A 122 -1.87 6.65 13.63
CA LEU A 122 -2.93 7.65 13.69
C LEU A 122 -3.53 7.89 12.29
N ALA A 123 -2.68 8.02 11.27
CA ALA A 123 -3.12 8.22 9.88
C ALA A 123 -3.99 7.06 9.41
N TYR A 124 -3.57 5.83 9.69
CA TYR A 124 -4.24 4.62 9.25
C TYR A 124 -5.60 4.40 9.94
N ASN A 125 -5.66 4.57 11.27
CA ASN A 125 -6.86 4.24 12.07
C ASN A 125 -7.91 5.35 12.06
N ASN A 126 -7.54 6.59 11.69
CA ASN A 126 -8.48 7.71 11.55
C ASN A 126 -8.95 7.92 10.11
N TYR A 127 -8.62 6.99 9.20
CA TYR A 127 -9.14 6.97 7.84
C TYR A 127 -10.65 6.68 7.82
N ARG A 128 -11.34 7.29 6.86
CA ARG A 128 -12.72 7.01 6.53
C ARG A 128 -12.91 7.12 5.03
N PHE A 129 -13.82 6.30 4.52
CA PHE A 129 -14.32 6.41 3.17
C PHE A 129 -15.83 6.64 3.22
N ASP A 130 -16.25 7.88 3.04
CA ASP A 130 -17.66 8.29 3.03
C ASP A 130 -18.04 9.12 1.79
N ASN A 131 -17.20 9.08 0.75
CA ASN A 131 -17.36 9.82 -0.52
C ASN A 131 -18.78 9.71 -1.10
N HIS A 132 -19.39 8.53 -0.95
CA HIS A 132 -20.70 8.17 -1.50
C HIS A 132 -21.83 8.10 -0.46
N ARG A 133 -21.58 8.50 0.79
CA ARG A 133 -22.63 8.56 1.82
C ARG A 133 -23.38 9.89 1.74
N GLY A 134 -24.69 9.86 1.99
CA GLY A 134 -25.51 11.07 1.99
C GLY A 134 -25.16 12.06 3.12
N GLU A 135 -24.73 11.55 4.26
CA GLU A 135 -24.15 12.34 5.35
C GLU A 135 -22.65 12.01 5.45
N LYS A 136 -21.82 13.04 5.31
CA LYS A 136 -20.36 12.95 5.44
C LYS A 136 -19.94 13.33 6.85
N SER A 137 -18.90 12.69 7.35
CA SER A 137 -18.30 13.02 8.63
C SER A 137 -17.25 14.13 8.43
N GLU A 138 -17.49 15.32 8.99
CA GLU A 138 -16.50 16.41 9.00
C GLU A 138 -15.39 16.24 10.06
N LYS A 139 -15.44 15.14 10.84
CA LYS A 139 -14.52 14.90 11.94
C LYS A 139 -13.10 14.62 11.46
N GLU A 140 -12.19 15.53 11.80
CA GLU A 140 -10.74 15.44 11.61
C GLU A 140 -10.04 15.29 12.96
N LEU A 141 -8.93 14.53 13.00
CA LEU A 141 -8.10 14.44 14.20
C LEU A 141 -6.88 15.36 14.04
N ARG A 142 -6.77 16.36 14.91
CA ARG A 142 -5.62 17.27 15.02
C ARG A 142 -4.82 16.90 16.27
N VAL A 143 -3.52 16.62 16.12
CA VAL A 143 -2.66 16.20 17.23
C VAL A 143 -1.44 17.11 17.33
N GLY A 144 -1.32 17.78 18.47
CA GLY A 144 -0.10 18.46 18.89
C GLY A 144 0.86 17.48 19.55
N LEU A 145 2.03 17.25 18.95
CA LEU A 145 3.07 16.40 19.53
C LEU A 145 3.95 17.21 20.49
N LEU A 146 4.00 16.76 21.75
CA LEU A 146 4.89 17.28 22.78
C LEU A 146 6.12 16.37 22.85
N SER A 147 7.30 16.91 22.54
CA SER A 147 8.58 16.20 22.69
C SER A 147 9.71 17.18 22.97
N ASP A 148 10.64 16.77 23.83
CA ASP A 148 11.88 17.52 24.10
C ASP A 148 12.92 17.33 22.97
N LYS A 149 12.69 16.39 22.07
CA LYS A 149 13.60 16.03 20.98
C LYS A 149 13.06 16.54 19.64
N ASP A 150 13.98 16.78 18.70
CA ASP A 150 13.57 17.11 17.34
C ASP A 150 13.18 15.84 16.59
N VAL A 151 11.90 15.75 16.22
CA VAL A 151 11.30 14.65 15.47
C VAL A 151 10.69 15.13 14.15
N THR A 152 11.00 16.37 13.73
CA THR A 152 10.33 17.04 12.62
C THR A 152 10.39 16.21 11.33
N ASP A 153 11.57 15.71 10.97
CA ASP A 153 11.76 14.91 9.75
C ASP A 153 11.02 13.56 9.84
N ALA A 154 11.07 12.89 11.00
CA ALA A 154 10.40 11.61 11.20
C ALA A 154 8.87 11.73 11.12
N VAL A 155 8.32 12.82 11.67
CA VAL A 155 6.89 13.13 11.59
C VAL A 155 6.49 13.46 10.15
N ALA A 156 7.27 14.28 9.44
CA ALA A 156 7.00 14.64 8.05
C ALA A 156 7.03 13.40 7.14
N GLU A 157 8.05 12.54 7.31
CA GLU A 157 8.20 11.29 6.55
C GLU A 157 7.02 10.35 6.79
N ALA A 158 6.67 10.11 8.06
CA ALA A 158 5.57 9.24 8.44
C ALA A 158 4.20 9.77 8.03
N LEU A 159 3.99 11.10 8.08
CA LEU A 159 2.75 11.71 7.64
C LEU A 159 2.59 11.61 6.12
N ALA A 160 3.65 11.87 5.35
CA ALA A 160 3.64 11.68 3.90
C ALA A 160 3.29 10.24 3.52
N LEU A 161 3.87 9.25 4.22
CA LEU A 161 3.57 7.84 4.01
C LEU A 161 2.14 7.48 4.41
N GLY A 162 1.65 7.96 5.56
CA GLY A 162 0.29 7.70 6.04
C GLY A 162 -0.79 8.30 5.12
N VAL A 163 -0.54 9.49 4.57
CA VAL A 163 -1.40 10.13 3.56
C VAL A 163 -1.42 9.30 2.28
N ALA A 164 -0.26 8.89 1.77
CA ALA A 164 -0.20 8.08 0.56
C ALA A 164 -0.92 6.72 0.72
N VAL A 165 -0.78 6.07 1.88
CA VAL A 165 -1.54 4.84 2.20
C VAL A 165 -3.05 5.10 2.13
N ASN A 166 -3.53 6.22 2.67
CA ASN A 166 -4.95 6.56 2.64
C ASN A 166 -5.43 6.94 1.23
N ASN A 167 -4.62 7.65 0.44
CA ASN A 167 -4.92 7.90 -0.97
C ASN A 167 -5.10 6.59 -1.76
N VAL A 168 -4.23 5.61 -1.51
CA VAL A 168 -4.39 4.26 -2.09
C VAL A 168 -5.69 3.61 -1.63
N ARG A 169 -6.07 3.78 -0.36
CA ARG A 169 -7.35 3.27 0.13
C ARG A 169 -8.53 3.95 -0.55
N ASP A 170 -8.48 5.26 -0.78
CA ASP A 170 -9.53 5.98 -1.49
C ASP A 170 -9.70 5.42 -2.91
N LEU A 171 -8.60 5.30 -3.68
CA LEU A 171 -8.62 4.77 -5.04
C LEU A 171 -9.22 3.36 -5.13
N VAL A 172 -8.83 2.46 -4.23
CA VAL A 172 -9.27 1.05 -4.23
C VAL A 172 -10.71 0.91 -3.73
N ASN A 173 -11.16 1.80 -2.84
CA ASN A 173 -12.53 1.80 -2.34
C ASN A 173 -13.51 2.43 -3.34
N GLU A 174 -13.05 3.30 -4.22
CA GLU A 174 -13.84 3.91 -5.28
C GLU A 174 -14.44 2.84 -6.21
N PRO A 175 -15.76 2.81 -6.45
CA PRO A 175 -16.35 1.82 -7.33
C PRO A 175 -16.12 2.19 -8.81
N TYR A 176 -16.14 1.18 -9.68
CA TYR A 176 -15.81 1.32 -11.10
C TYR A 176 -16.55 2.47 -11.82
N ASN A 177 -17.81 2.73 -11.47
CA ASN A 177 -18.59 3.80 -12.11
C ASN A 177 -18.08 5.22 -11.80
N TYR A 178 -17.09 5.37 -10.91
CA TYR A 178 -16.37 6.61 -10.63
C TYR A 178 -14.85 6.48 -10.81
N MET A 179 -14.37 5.29 -11.17
CA MET A 179 -12.93 4.98 -11.24
C MET A 179 -12.67 4.07 -12.44
N SER A 180 -12.75 4.66 -13.64
CA SER A 180 -12.37 4.04 -14.90
C SER A 180 -10.87 4.20 -15.20
N ALA A 181 -10.39 3.63 -16.30
CA ALA A 181 -8.99 3.79 -16.72
C ALA A 181 -8.64 5.26 -17.01
N ALA A 182 -9.61 6.04 -17.51
CA ALA A 182 -9.45 7.47 -17.74
C ALA A 182 -9.38 8.25 -16.41
N ASP A 183 -10.19 7.87 -15.42
CA ASP A 183 -10.19 8.52 -14.10
C ASP A 183 -8.88 8.24 -13.35
N LEU A 184 -8.36 7.00 -13.41
CA LEU A 184 -7.05 6.67 -12.84
C LEU A 184 -5.92 7.47 -13.52
N ALA A 185 -5.99 7.64 -14.84
CA ALA A 185 -5.03 8.46 -15.57
C ALA A 185 -5.13 9.95 -15.21
N ALA A 186 -6.34 10.46 -14.98
CA ALA A 186 -6.58 11.83 -14.51
C ALA A 186 -6.01 12.03 -13.10
N TYR A 187 -6.31 11.11 -12.17
CA TYR A 187 -5.73 11.11 -10.83
C TYR A 187 -4.21 11.14 -10.87
N ALA A 188 -3.57 10.31 -11.71
CA ALA A 188 -2.11 10.28 -11.82
C ALA A 188 -1.53 11.61 -12.34
N GLN A 189 -2.24 12.31 -13.22
CA GLN A 189 -1.84 13.64 -13.70
C GLN A 189 -2.01 14.70 -12.60
N GLU A 190 -3.12 14.67 -11.87
CA GLU A 190 -3.38 15.54 -10.72
C GLU A 190 -2.32 15.34 -9.63
N LEU A 191 -1.99 14.09 -9.30
CA LEU A 191 -0.93 13.75 -8.35
C LEU A 191 0.41 14.39 -8.75
N VAL A 192 0.79 14.33 -10.02
CA VAL A 192 2.06 14.93 -10.50
C VAL A 192 2.03 16.46 -10.37
N ASN A 193 0.90 17.08 -10.71
CA ASN A 193 0.72 18.53 -10.58
C ASN A 193 0.80 18.97 -9.10
N ASP A 194 0.12 18.25 -8.21
CA ASP A 194 0.08 18.54 -6.77
C ASP A 194 1.44 18.35 -6.10
N LEU A 195 2.23 17.35 -6.55
CA LEU A 195 3.59 17.15 -6.08
C LEU A 195 4.55 18.25 -6.57
N GLY A 196 4.24 18.91 -7.69
CA GLY A 196 4.96 20.10 -8.18
C GLY A 196 6.48 19.92 -8.35
N ASN A 197 6.94 18.68 -8.58
CA ASN A 197 8.36 18.33 -8.60
C ASN A 197 8.88 18.27 -10.04
N ASP A 198 9.90 19.06 -10.35
CA ASP A 198 10.49 19.19 -11.69
C ASP A 198 11.21 17.93 -12.20
N LYS A 199 11.55 17.01 -11.30
CA LYS A 199 12.15 15.70 -11.61
C LYS A 199 11.09 14.62 -11.84
N LEU A 200 9.81 14.93 -11.65
CA LEU A 200 8.70 14.03 -11.87
C LEU A 200 8.00 14.39 -13.18
N SER A 201 7.75 13.38 -14.01
CA SER A 201 7.03 13.52 -15.28
C SER A 201 6.03 12.38 -15.44
N ILE A 202 4.98 12.64 -16.23
CA ILE A 202 3.98 11.65 -16.60
C ILE A 202 3.75 11.67 -18.11
N THR A 203 3.52 10.50 -18.67
CA THR A 203 3.02 10.31 -20.03
C THR A 203 1.87 9.32 -19.97
N VAL A 204 0.73 9.71 -20.53
CA VAL A 204 -0.45 8.85 -20.66
C VAL A 204 -0.62 8.55 -22.14
N TYR A 205 -0.60 7.26 -22.49
CA TYR A 205 -0.79 6.80 -23.85
C TYR A 205 -2.22 6.33 -24.06
N ASP A 206 -2.84 6.79 -25.13
CA ASP A 206 -4.17 6.39 -25.56
C ASP A 206 -4.13 5.11 -26.39
N LYS A 207 -5.30 4.52 -26.65
CA LYS A 207 -5.47 3.26 -27.36
C LYS A 207 -4.63 3.15 -28.64
N LYS A 208 -4.65 4.19 -29.49
CA LYS A 208 -3.90 4.20 -30.76
C LYS A 208 -2.38 4.15 -30.55
N GLU A 209 -1.89 4.79 -29.50
CA GLU A 209 -0.46 4.78 -29.17
C GLU A 209 -0.06 3.43 -28.57
N ILE A 210 -0.93 2.83 -27.75
CA ILE A 210 -0.76 1.47 -27.23
C ILE A 210 -0.73 0.44 -28.38
N GLU A 211 -1.62 0.59 -29.37
CA GLU A 211 -1.61 -0.21 -30.60
C GLU A 211 -0.29 -0.05 -31.38
N ALA A 212 0.21 1.18 -31.52
CA ALA A 212 1.49 1.45 -32.17
C ALA A 212 2.70 0.87 -31.41
N LEU A 213 2.59 0.72 -30.08
CA LEU A 213 3.59 0.05 -29.25
C LEU A 213 3.56 -1.48 -29.38
N GLY A 214 2.49 -2.05 -29.97
CA GLY A 214 2.33 -3.50 -30.15
C GLY A 214 1.96 -4.25 -28.86
N MET A 215 1.38 -3.56 -27.87
CA MET A 215 0.99 -4.13 -26.58
C MET A 215 -0.33 -4.93 -26.69
N ASN A 216 -0.32 -5.99 -27.52
CA ASN A 216 -1.55 -6.71 -27.83
C ASN A 216 -2.02 -7.62 -26.70
N ALA A 217 -1.17 -7.98 -25.72
CA ALA A 217 -1.63 -8.74 -24.55
C ALA A 217 -2.48 -7.86 -23.63
N PHE A 218 -2.08 -6.60 -23.45
CA PHE A 218 -2.87 -5.59 -22.78
C PHE A 218 -4.16 -5.25 -23.55
N LEU A 219 -4.05 -4.94 -24.85
CA LEU A 219 -5.21 -4.60 -25.68
C LEU A 219 -6.22 -5.74 -25.79
N ALA A 220 -5.77 -7.00 -25.81
CA ALA A 220 -6.64 -8.16 -25.85
C ALA A 220 -7.62 -8.21 -24.68
N VAL A 221 -7.17 -7.87 -23.47
CA VAL A 221 -8.02 -7.79 -22.27
C VAL A 221 -9.08 -6.69 -22.42
N ASN A 222 -8.69 -5.54 -22.96
CA ASN A 222 -9.60 -4.40 -23.15
C ASN A 222 -10.69 -4.64 -24.19
N LYS A 223 -10.53 -5.58 -25.14
CA LYS A 223 -11.45 -5.74 -26.29
C LYS A 223 -12.93 -5.87 -25.92
N GLY A 224 -13.23 -6.40 -24.74
CA GLY A 224 -14.61 -6.54 -24.24
C GLY A 224 -15.19 -5.30 -23.57
N SER A 225 -14.41 -4.23 -23.44
CA SER A 225 -14.79 -3.00 -22.75
C SER A 225 -15.20 -1.89 -23.71
N ALA A 226 -16.18 -1.11 -23.29
CA ALA A 226 -16.51 0.17 -23.91
C ALA A 226 -15.58 1.31 -23.45
N ALA A 227 -14.93 1.16 -22.28
CA ALA A 227 -13.96 2.12 -21.78
C ALA A 227 -12.60 1.86 -22.46
N GLU A 228 -12.02 2.92 -23.03
CA GLU A 228 -10.71 2.82 -23.66
C GLU A 228 -9.59 2.60 -22.62
N PRO A 229 -8.56 1.81 -22.96
CA PRO A 229 -7.45 1.54 -22.07
C PRO A 229 -6.51 2.75 -22.01
N LYS A 230 -5.79 2.89 -20.90
CA LYS A 230 -4.73 3.88 -20.72
C LYS A 230 -3.45 3.20 -20.28
N LEU A 231 -2.33 3.52 -20.91
CA LEU A 231 -1.02 3.21 -20.35
C LEU A 231 -0.50 4.46 -19.64
N ILE A 232 -0.31 4.35 -18.33
CA ILE A 232 0.16 5.45 -17.48
C ILE A 232 1.63 5.18 -17.15
N HIS A 233 2.50 6.12 -17.51
CA HIS A 233 3.94 6.03 -17.27
C HIS A 233 4.42 7.27 -16.51
N LEU A 234 4.86 7.07 -15.27
CA LEU A 234 5.47 8.13 -14.47
C LEU A 234 6.97 7.89 -14.34
N LYS A 235 7.76 8.95 -14.39
CA LYS A 235 9.22 8.91 -14.19
C LYS A 235 9.63 9.97 -13.17
N TYR A 236 10.21 9.52 -12.07
CA TYR A 236 10.91 10.35 -11.09
C TYR A 236 12.41 10.12 -11.23
N GLN A 237 13.16 11.17 -11.61
CA GLN A 237 14.57 11.05 -11.99
C GLN A 237 15.46 12.07 -11.28
N PRO A 238 15.71 11.92 -9.97
CA PRO A 238 16.59 12.81 -9.22
C PRO A 238 18.09 12.58 -9.50
N ASN A 239 18.48 11.43 -10.07
CA ASN A 239 19.88 11.08 -10.33
C ASN A 239 20.15 10.82 -11.82
N GLU A 240 20.79 11.75 -12.51
CA GLU A 240 21.16 11.52 -13.92
C GLU A 240 22.09 10.31 -14.11
N GLY A 241 21.89 9.55 -15.18
CA GLY A 241 22.74 8.41 -15.56
C GLY A 241 22.64 7.16 -14.68
N LYS A 242 21.81 7.14 -13.63
CA LYS A 242 21.55 5.95 -12.81
C LYS A 242 20.41 5.11 -13.37
N PRO A 243 20.45 3.77 -13.21
CA PRO A 243 19.38 2.90 -13.68
C PRO A 243 18.08 3.16 -12.91
N PHE A 244 16.95 2.84 -13.52
CA PHE A 244 15.65 2.95 -12.87
C PHE A 244 15.26 1.67 -12.13
N LEU A 245 14.61 1.85 -10.99
CA LEU A 245 13.72 0.87 -10.38
C LEU A 245 12.31 1.08 -10.97
N GLY A 246 11.72 0.04 -11.54
CA GLY A 246 10.35 0.05 -12.03
C GLY A 246 9.38 -0.52 -11.01
N LEU A 247 8.29 0.19 -10.74
CA LEU A 247 7.11 -0.31 -10.04
C LEU A 247 5.99 -0.52 -11.08
N VAL A 248 5.57 -1.77 -11.27
CA VAL A 248 4.55 -2.13 -12.26
C VAL A 248 3.27 -2.54 -11.55
N GLY A 249 2.21 -1.74 -11.65
CA GLY A 249 0.97 -2.00 -10.94
C GLY A 249 -0.12 -2.60 -11.83
N LYS A 250 -0.76 -3.70 -11.40
CA LYS A 250 -1.99 -4.20 -12.04
C LYS A 250 -3.10 -3.14 -11.90
N GLY A 251 -3.63 -2.69 -13.03
CA GLY A 251 -4.65 -1.64 -13.11
C GLY A 251 -5.96 -2.14 -13.72
N LEU A 252 -6.55 -3.20 -13.16
CA LEU A 252 -7.85 -3.69 -13.61
C LEU A 252 -8.96 -2.96 -12.83
N MET A 253 -9.60 -2.00 -13.48
CA MET A 253 -10.60 -1.13 -12.84
C MET A 253 -11.85 -1.91 -12.44
N TYR A 254 -12.16 -2.97 -13.18
CA TYR A 254 -13.15 -3.97 -12.80
C TYR A 254 -12.89 -5.27 -13.55
N ASP A 255 -13.11 -6.39 -12.88
CA ASP A 255 -12.90 -7.71 -13.45
C ASP A 255 -14.14 -8.59 -13.35
N THR A 256 -14.77 -8.87 -14.49
CA THR A 256 -15.88 -9.81 -14.60
C THR A 256 -15.41 -11.26 -14.78
N GLY A 257 -14.14 -11.45 -15.11
CA GLY A 257 -13.58 -12.70 -15.63
C GLY A 257 -13.78 -12.91 -17.14
N GLY A 258 -14.40 -11.96 -17.84
CA GLY A 258 -14.70 -12.08 -19.27
C GLY A 258 -15.64 -13.25 -19.57
N TYR A 259 -15.38 -14.01 -20.63
CA TYR A 259 -16.14 -15.22 -20.94
C TYR A 259 -15.87 -16.39 -19.97
N SER A 260 -14.79 -16.31 -19.19
CA SER A 260 -14.52 -17.17 -18.03
C SER A 260 -15.18 -16.57 -16.78
N LEU A 261 -16.48 -16.27 -16.92
CA LEU A 261 -17.25 -15.43 -16.02
C LEU A 261 -17.15 -15.86 -14.55
N LYS A 262 -16.84 -14.90 -13.66
CA LYS A 262 -16.88 -15.14 -12.22
C LYS A 262 -18.30 -15.41 -11.75
N THR A 263 -18.44 -16.32 -10.78
CA THR A 263 -19.74 -16.62 -10.14
C THR A 263 -20.16 -15.54 -9.13
N THR A 264 -19.19 -14.82 -8.54
CA THR A 264 -19.38 -13.70 -7.61
C THR A 264 -18.38 -12.60 -7.93
N MET A 265 -18.85 -11.35 -8.07
CA MET A 265 -18.01 -10.20 -8.50
C MET A 265 -17.99 -9.05 -7.50
N ASN A 266 -18.62 -9.21 -6.33
CA ASN A 266 -18.46 -8.25 -5.25
C ASN A 266 -16.96 -8.11 -4.94
N THR A 267 -16.53 -6.90 -4.59
CA THR A 267 -15.13 -6.49 -4.32
C THR A 267 -14.20 -6.36 -5.53
N MET A 268 -14.57 -6.74 -6.76
CA MET A 268 -13.68 -6.62 -7.95
C MET A 268 -13.28 -5.18 -8.35
N LYS A 269 -13.82 -4.16 -7.67
CA LYS A 269 -13.25 -2.79 -7.71
C LYS A 269 -11.82 -2.73 -7.17
N CYS A 270 -11.42 -3.67 -6.32
CA CYS A 270 -10.08 -3.70 -5.74
C CYS A 270 -9.00 -4.24 -6.69
N ASP A 271 -9.37 -4.66 -7.90
CA ASP A 271 -8.46 -5.32 -8.83
C ASP A 271 -7.44 -4.36 -9.51
N MET A 272 -7.49 -3.09 -9.11
CA MET A 272 -6.55 -2.03 -9.43
C MET A 272 -5.61 -1.66 -8.25
N ALA A 273 -5.67 -2.39 -7.13
CA ALA A 273 -4.90 -2.06 -5.93
C ALA A 273 -3.38 -2.09 -6.15
N GLY A 274 -2.89 -2.89 -7.10
CA GLY A 274 -1.49 -2.87 -7.50
C GLY A 274 -1.05 -1.54 -8.12
N ALA A 275 -1.88 -0.99 -9.01
CA ALA A 275 -1.68 0.33 -9.60
C ALA A 275 -1.73 1.44 -8.54
N ALA A 276 -2.73 1.40 -7.65
CA ALA A 276 -2.84 2.35 -6.56
C ALA A 276 -1.59 2.30 -5.65
N ALA A 277 -1.15 1.12 -5.24
CA ALA A 277 0.03 0.97 -4.39
C ALA A 277 1.32 1.49 -5.05
N ALA A 278 1.50 1.27 -6.36
CA ALA A 278 2.64 1.82 -7.10
C ALA A 278 2.64 3.36 -7.10
N LEU A 279 1.47 3.99 -7.29
CA LEU A 279 1.30 5.44 -7.19
C LEU A 279 1.59 5.95 -5.77
N GLY A 280 1.08 5.30 -4.73
CA GLY A 280 1.33 5.68 -3.33
C GLY A 280 2.82 5.58 -2.94
N ALA A 281 3.52 4.57 -3.43
CA ALA A 281 4.97 4.44 -3.21
C ALA A 281 5.75 5.56 -3.91
N LEU A 282 5.38 5.92 -5.14
CA LEU A 282 5.96 7.06 -5.87
C LEU A 282 5.67 8.39 -5.16
N GLU A 283 4.42 8.63 -4.76
CA GLU A 283 4.01 9.81 -4.01
C GLU A 283 4.89 10.00 -2.77
N THR A 284 5.06 8.94 -1.98
CA THR A 284 5.87 8.97 -0.76
C THR A 284 7.34 9.21 -1.08
N ALA A 285 7.89 8.59 -2.13
CA ALA A 285 9.28 8.78 -2.55
C ALA A 285 9.56 10.23 -2.99
N VAL A 286 8.63 10.85 -3.71
CA VAL A 286 8.74 12.23 -4.20
C VAL A 286 8.59 13.23 -3.05
N LYS A 287 7.57 13.07 -2.18
CA LYS A 287 7.37 13.94 -1.00
C LYS A 287 8.59 13.93 -0.06
N ASN A 288 9.25 12.79 0.07
CA ASN A 288 10.46 12.63 0.87
C ASN A 288 11.76 12.88 0.11
N ASN A 289 11.70 13.38 -1.14
CA ASN A 289 12.86 13.70 -1.97
C ASN A 289 13.89 12.56 -2.04
N LEU A 290 13.44 11.30 -2.11
CA LEU A 290 14.36 10.18 -2.14
C LEU A 290 15.27 10.28 -3.37
N PRO A 291 16.60 10.18 -3.24
CA PRO A 291 17.52 10.26 -4.36
C PRO A 291 17.61 8.91 -5.08
N VAL A 292 16.51 8.48 -5.71
CA VAL A 292 16.43 7.22 -6.46
C VAL A 292 15.61 7.42 -7.73
N ASN A 293 16.11 6.88 -8.84
CA ASN A 293 15.38 6.89 -10.10
C ASN A 293 14.27 5.83 -10.06
N LEU A 294 13.02 6.28 -10.12
CA LEU A 294 11.84 5.45 -10.02
C LEU A 294 10.95 5.64 -11.25
N GLN A 295 10.40 4.55 -11.78
CA GLN A 295 9.32 4.62 -12.77
C GLN A 295 8.10 3.87 -12.24
N VAL A 296 6.91 4.38 -12.55
CA VAL A 296 5.65 3.65 -12.37
C VAL A 296 5.06 3.37 -13.74
N VAL A 297 4.68 2.12 -13.98
CA VAL A 297 4.04 1.69 -15.24
C VAL A 297 2.74 0.97 -14.89
N ILE A 298 1.62 1.46 -15.43
CA ILE A 298 0.29 0.91 -15.21
C ILE A 298 -0.41 0.74 -16.56
N CYS A 299 -0.81 -0.48 -16.85
CA CYS A 299 -1.76 -0.78 -17.93
C CYS A 299 -3.17 -0.76 -17.35
N ALA A 300 -3.85 0.39 -17.43
CA ALA A 300 -5.18 0.59 -16.88
C ALA A 300 -6.26 0.18 -17.90
N THR A 301 -7.11 -0.77 -17.53
CA THR A 301 -8.26 -1.24 -18.33
C THR A 301 -9.26 -1.93 -17.40
N ASP A 302 -10.37 -2.41 -17.94
CA ASP A 302 -11.25 -3.37 -17.29
C ASP A 302 -11.44 -4.62 -18.18
N ASN A 303 -11.88 -5.70 -17.54
CA ASN A 303 -12.17 -6.98 -18.19
C ASN A 303 -13.68 -7.23 -18.17
N ARG A 304 -14.30 -7.05 -19.33
CA ARG A 304 -15.75 -7.02 -19.52
C ARG A 304 -16.18 -7.99 -20.61
N ILE A 305 -17.48 -8.24 -20.69
CA ILE A 305 -18.09 -9.08 -21.72
C ILE A 305 -18.71 -8.19 -22.79
N ASP A 306 -18.31 -8.45 -24.04
CA ASP A 306 -18.93 -7.95 -25.26
C ASP A 306 -18.74 -8.97 -26.39
N GLY A 307 -19.37 -8.76 -27.55
CA GLY A 307 -19.17 -9.57 -28.74
C GLY A 307 -17.73 -9.56 -29.28
N GLY A 308 -16.95 -8.51 -28.99
CA GLY A 308 -15.53 -8.42 -29.35
C GLY A 308 -14.53 -8.93 -28.31
N ALA A 309 -15.00 -9.37 -27.14
CA ALA A 309 -14.12 -9.72 -26.03
C ALA A 309 -13.24 -10.96 -26.34
N LEU A 310 -12.11 -11.05 -25.64
CA LEU A 310 -11.19 -12.18 -25.70
C LEU A 310 -11.93 -13.49 -25.41
N LEU A 311 -11.63 -14.55 -26.15
CA LEU A 311 -12.19 -15.88 -25.95
C LEU A 311 -11.14 -16.87 -25.44
N PRO A 312 -11.55 -17.89 -24.66
CA PRO A 312 -10.75 -19.10 -24.54
C PRO A 312 -10.42 -19.67 -25.94
N ASP A 313 -9.25 -20.28 -26.08
CA ASP A 313 -8.64 -20.77 -27.32
C ASP A 313 -8.08 -19.69 -28.27
N ASP A 314 -8.32 -18.40 -28.00
CA ASP A 314 -7.62 -17.34 -28.75
C ASP A 314 -6.10 -17.44 -28.55
N ILE A 315 -5.35 -17.06 -29.59
CA ILE A 315 -3.90 -16.88 -29.52
C ILE A 315 -3.60 -15.41 -29.77
N ILE A 316 -2.86 -14.80 -28.85
CA ILE A 316 -2.42 -13.41 -28.94
C ILE A 316 -0.91 -13.31 -28.93
N THR A 317 -0.35 -12.20 -29.41
CA THR A 317 1.10 -11.95 -29.43
C THR A 317 1.42 -10.74 -28.56
N ALA A 318 2.13 -10.96 -27.46
CA ALA A 318 2.58 -9.89 -26.56
C ALA A 318 3.63 -8.99 -27.21
N ALA A 319 3.93 -7.85 -26.59
CA ALA A 319 4.85 -6.85 -27.11
C ALA A 319 6.30 -7.35 -27.27
N ASN A 320 6.69 -8.38 -26.50
CA ASN A 320 8.00 -9.04 -26.64
C ASN A 320 8.03 -10.11 -27.75
N GLY A 321 6.94 -10.28 -28.51
CA GLY A 321 6.82 -11.23 -29.61
C GLY A 321 6.38 -12.64 -29.21
N LYS A 322 6.27 -12.97 -27.91
CA LYS A 322 5.79 -14.29 -27.48
C LYS A 322 4.30 -14.46 -27.76
N THR A 323 3.93 -15.64 -28.24
CA THR A 323 2.53 -16.04 -28.44
C THR A 323 1.94 -16.67 -27.19
N ILE A 324 0.69 -16.34 -26.88
CA ILE A 324 -0.02 -16.79 -25.68
C ILE A 324 -1.37 -17.38 -26.08
N GLU A 325 -1.57 -18.65 -25.76
CA GLU A 325 -2.87 -19.33 -25.81
C GLU A 325 -3.70 -18.95 -24.58
N ILE A 326 -4.93 -18.49 -24.82
CA ILE A 326 -5.86 -18.09 -23.77
C ILE A 326 -6.64 -19.31 -23.29
N ILE A 327 -6.35 -19.73 -22.07
CA ILE A 327 -7.06 -20.83 -21.40
C ILE A 327 -8.19 -20.29 -20.52
N SER A 328 -7.96 -19.11 -19.92
CA SER A 328 -8.96 -18.44 -19.07
C SER A 328 -8.89 -16.94 -19.30
N THR A 329 -10.03 -16.32 -19.58
CA THR A 329 -10.16 -14.87 -19.70
C THR A 329 -10.24 -14.17 -18.33
N ASP A 330 -10.37 -14.96 -17.26
CA ASP A 330 -10.22 -14.57 -15.83
C ASP A 330 -8.77 -14.66 -15.34
N ALA A 331 -7.83 -14.84 -16.28
CA ALA A 331 -6.39 -14.74 -16.04
C ALA A 331 -5.83 -13.58 -16.88
N GLU A 332 -6.53 -12.47 -16.85
CA GLU A 332 -6.30 -11.22 -17.58
C GLU A 332 -5.18 -10.36 -16.98
N GLY A 333 -5.08 -10.29 -15.64
CA GLY A 333 -4.12 -9.42 -14.97
C GLY A 333 -2.69 -9.68 -15.41
N ARG A 334 -2.32 -10.96 -15.54
CA ARG A 334 -0.97 -11.34 -16.02
C ARG A 334 -0.71 -10.98 -17.48
N LEU A 335 -1.75 -10.87 -18.32
CA LEU A 335 -1.62 -10.43 -19.71
C LEU A 335 -1.33 -8.93 -19.78
N THR A 336 -2.03 -8.13 -18.98
CA THR A 336 -1.75 -6.68 -18.88
C THR A 336 -0.35 -6.42 -18.30
N LEU A 337 0.04 -7.18 -17.27
CA LEU A 337 1.37 -7.10 -16.65
C LEU A 337 2.48 -7.56 -17.59
N ALA A 338 2.25 -8.55 -18.45
CA ALA A 338 3.24 -9.01 -19.42
C ALA A 338 3.76 -7.87 -20.30
N ASP A 339 2.85 -7.08 -20.89
CA ASP A 339 3.23 -5.93 -21.70
C ASP A 339 3.75 -4.77 -20.84
N ALA A 340 3.25 -4.58 -19.62
CA ALA A 340 3.75 -3.55 -18.70
C ALA A 340 5.19 -3.82 -18.23
N LEU A 341 5.53 -5.08 -17.91
CA LEU A 341 6.88 -5.53 -17.55
C LEU A 341 7.84 -5.32 -18.72
N TRP A 342 7.42 -5.68 -19.94
CA TRP A 342 8.19 -5.40 -21.15
C TRP A 342 8.42 -3.89 -21.33
N PHE A 343 7.37 -3.07 -21.18
CA PHE A 343 7.47 -1.63 -21.35
C PHE A 343 8.43 -1.01 -20.31
N ALA A 344 8.33 -1.38 -19.04
CA ALA A 344 9.22 -0.87 -18.00
C ALA A 344 10.71 -1.11 -18.30
N GLN A 345 11.05 -2.31 -18.79
CA GLN A 345 12.42 -2.67 -19.17
C GLN A 345 12.87 -1.93 -20.43
N LYS A 346 12.00 -1.80 -21.44
CA LYS A 346 12.25 -0.97 -22.62
C LYS A 346 12.54 0.50 -22.27
N GLN A 347 11.98 0.99 -21.17
CA GLN A 347 12.23 2.34 -20.62
C GLN A 347 13.46 2.40 -19.69
N GLY A 348 14.30 1.36 -19.66
CA GLY A 348 15.59 1.35 -18.96
C GLY A 348 15.55 0.87 -17.51
N CYS A 349 14.49 0.20 -17.07
CA CYS A 349 14.47 -0.42 -15.74
C CYS A 349 15.35 -1.69 -15.74
N THR A 350 16.36 -1.73 -14.86
CA THR A 350 17.19 -2.93 -14.64
C THR A 350 16.72 -3.76 -13.44
N LYS A 351 15.75 -3.21 -12.70
CA LYS A 351 15.09 -3.83 -11.57
C LYS A 351 13.62 -3.49 -11.65
N VAL A 352 12.75 -4.49 -11.50
CA VAL A 352 11.31 -4.32 -11.59
C VAL A 352 10.63 -5.03 -10.44
N VAL A 353 9.68 -4.35 -9.81
CA VAL A 353 8.79 -4.91 -8.80
C VAL A 353 7.38 -4.74 -9.33
N ASP A 354 6.69 -5.84 -9.65
CA ASP A 354 5.29 -5.79 -10.02
C ASP A 354 4.38 -6.14 -8.84
N ILE A 355 3.24 -5.45 -8.76
CA ILE A 355 2.30 -5.49 -7.64
C ILE A 355 0.92 -5.77 -8.22
N ALA A 356 0.28 -6.84 -7.76
CA ALA A 356 -0.97 -7.26 -8.36
C ALA A 356 -1.86 -8.06 -7.41
N THR A 357 -3.16 -7.77 -7.46
CA THR A 357 -4.23 -8.66 -6.99
C THR A 357 -4.40 -9.79 -8.01
N LEU A 358 -3.42 -10.70 -8.07
CA LEU A 358 -3.26 -11.55 -9.26
C LEU A 358 -4.01 -12.86 -9.17
N THR A 359 -4.01 -13.53 -8.02
CA THR A 359 -4.58 -14.88 -7.95
C THR A 359 -5.40 -15.14 -6.70
N GLY A 360 -6.60 -15.72 -6.86
CA GLY A 360 -7.31 -16.32 -5.73
C GLY A 360 -6.53 -17.49 -5.09
N SER A 361 -5.56 -18.07 -5.80
CA SER A 361 -4.71 -19.14 -5.26
C SER A 361 -3.79 -18.67 -4.15
N ILE A 362 -3.30 -17.42 -4.17
CA ILE A 362 -2.48 -16.92 -3.06
C ILE A 362 -3.33 -16.70 -1.81
N VAL A 363 -4.56 -16.24 -1.97
CA VAL A 363 -5.52 -16.07 -0.86
C VAL A 363 -5.79 -17.40 -0.16
N VAL A 364 -6.02 -18.47 -0.95
CA VAL A 364 -6.20 -19.82 -0.40
C VAL A 364 -4.94 -20.32 0.34
N ALA A 365 -3.75 -19.92 -0.11
CA ALA A 365 -2.48 -20.39 0.47
C ALA A 365 -2.06 -19.62 1.72
N LEU A 366 -2.24 -18.29 1.74
CA LEU A 366 -1.65 -17.38 2.73
C LEU A 366 -2.70 -16.54 3.50
N GLY A 367 -3.98 -16.62 3.13
CA GLY A 367 -5.04 -15.82 3.73
C GLY A 367 -4.97 -14.34 3.35
N GLU A 368 -5.45 -13.49 4.24
CA GLU A 368 -5.60 -12.04 4.03
C GLU A 368 -4.52 -11.20 4.76
N GLU A 369 -3.59 -11.86 5.44
CA GLU A 369 -2.57 -11.21 6.28
C GLU A 369 -1.18 -11.19 5.64
N ILE A 370 -0.87 -12.15 4.76
CA ILE A 370 0.48 -12.38 4.23
C ILE A 370 0.48 -12.27 2.71
N THR A 371 1.33 -11.38 2.17
CA THR A 371 1.49 -11.19 0.72
C THR A 371 2.38 -12.30 0.12
N GLY A 372 1.97 -12.86 -1.02
CA GLY A 372 2.81 -13.80 -1.76
C GLY A 372 3.97 -13.08 -2.45
N LEU A 373 5.20 -13.50 -2.18
CA LEU A 373 6.40 -12.91 -2.79
C LEU A 373 7.08 -13.91 -3.72
N PHE A 374 7.30 -13.53 -4.96
CA PHE A 374 8.06 -14.28 -5.94
C PHE A 374 9.21 -13.42 -6.47
N GLY A 375 10.24 -14.03 -7.03
CA GLY A 375 11.34 -13.29 -7.65
C GLY A 375 12.45 -14.17 -8.20
N ASN A 376 13.34 -13.55 -8.98
CA ASN A 376 14.47 -14.22 -9.61
C ASN A 376 15.83 -13.92 -8.94
N ASP A 377 15.86 -13.04 -7.93
CA ASP A 377 17.07 -12.66 -7.19
C ASP A 377 16.81 -12.76 -5.67
N GLN A 378 17.54 -13.66 -5.00
CA GLN A 378 17.35 -13.93 -3.57
C GLN A 378 17.73 -12.75 -2.67
N ALA A 379 18.70 -11.92 -3.09
CA ALA A 379 19.11 -10.77 -2.30
C ALA A 379 18.01 -9.69 -2.31
N GLU A 380 17.33 -9.50 -3.45
CA GLU A 380 16.19 -8.60 -3.55
C GLU A 380 14.97 -9.11 -2.78
N ILE A 381 14.70 -10.41 -2.81
CA ILE A 381 13.66 -11.04 -1.97
C ILE A 381 13.92 -10.74 -0.50
N ASN A 382 15.14 -10.98 -0.01
CA ASN A 382 15.49 -10.75 1.39
C ASN A 382 15.39 -9.27 1.80
N LYS A 383 15.79 -8.34 0.91
CA LYS A 383 15.64 -6.90 1.14
C LYS A 383 14.17 -6.50 1.29
N LEU A 384 13.30 -7.03 0.44
CA LEU A 384 11.87 -6.71 0.50
C LEU A 384 11.22 -7.30 1.76
N ILE A 385 11.58 -8.52 2.17
CA ILE A 385 11.12 -9.10 3.45
C ILE A 385 11.56 -8.23 4.64
N ALA A 386 12.81 -7.74 4.64
CA ALA A 386 13.29 -6.86 5.69
C ALA A 386 12.51 -5.54 5.73
N ALA A 387 12.25 -4.95 4.57
CA ALA A 387 11.41 -3.76 4.44
C ALA A 387 9.96 -4.02 4.93
N GLY A 388 9.39 -5.19 4.62
CA GLY A 388 8.06 -5.60 5.05
C GLY A 388 7.95 -5.79 6.56
N LYS A 389 8.95 -6.43 7.16
CA LYS A 389 9.06 -6.55 8.63
C LYS A 389 9.09 -5.17 9.29
N GLU A 390 9.84 -4.23 8.74
CA GLU A 390 9.89 -2.86 9.25
C GLU A 390 8.55 -2.12 9.07
N ALA A 391 7.87 -2.34 7.95
CA ALA A 391 6.56 -1.77 7.63
C ALA A 391 5.39 -2.42 8.37
N ARG A 392 5.60 -3.59 8.98
CA ARG A 392 4.56 -4.51 9.50
C ARG A 392 3.57 -4.89 8.41
N GLU A 393 4.10 -5.27 7.26
CA GLU A 393 3.38 -5.87 6.14
C GLU A 393 4.13 -7.17 5.82
N GLU A 394 3.49 -8.32 6.02
CA GLU A 394 4.17 -9.60 5.96
C GLU A 394 4.24 -10.15 4.53
N PHE A 395 5.37 -10.77 4.18
CA PHE A 395 5.62 -11.38 2.89
C PHE A 395 6.16 -12.79 3.06
N TRP A 396 5.65 -13.72 2.25
CA TRP A 396 6.15 -15.09 2.22
C TRP A 396 6.72 -15.45 0.85
N PRO A 397 8.00 -15.85 0.77
CA PRO A 397 8.59 -16.32 -0.48
C PRO A 397 7.95 -17.62 -0.98
N MET A 398 7.45 -17.56 -2.20
CA MET A 398 6.77 -18.66 -2.89
C MET A 398 7.64 -19.22 -4.03
N PRO A 399 7.61 -20.53 -4.29
CA PRO A 399 8.55 -21.15 -5.22
C PRO A 399 8.14 -20.98 -6.70
N ILE A 400 9.15 -20.81 -7.58
CA ILE A 400 9.05 -21.01 -9.03
C ILE A 400 10.11 -22.03 -9.47
N ASN A 401 9.69 -23.27 -9.70
CA ASN A 401 10.59 -24.34 -10.14
C ASN A 401 10.40 -24.66 -11.64
N GLU A 402 11.34 -25.45 -12.18
CA GLU A 402 11.33 -25.82 -13.60
C GLU A 402 10.09 -26.61 -14.02
N ALA A 403 9.50 -27.41 -13.13
CA ALA A 403 8.26 -28.14 -13.44
C ALA A 403 7.08 -27.18 -13.64
N ILE A 404 7.03 -26.07 -12.89
CA ILE A 404 6.02 -25.01 -13.04
C ILE A 404 6.25 -24.25 -14.36
N ARG A 405 7.49 -23.86 -14.68
CA ARG A 405 7.84 -23.19 -15.95
C ARG A 405 7.43 -24.03 -17.17
N LYS A 406 7.75 -25.33 -17.15
CA LYS A 406 7.33 -26.27 -18.21
C LYS A 406 5.83 -26.36 -18.37
N LYS A 407 5.04 -26.20 -17.29
CA LYS A 407 3.59 -26.15 -17.40
C LYS A 407 3.12 -24.90 -18.14
N VAL A 408 3.70 -23.73 -17.86
CA VAL A 408 3.35 -22.48 -18.55
C VAL A 408 3.73 -22.53 -20.03
N ARG A 409 4.93 -23.03 -20.35
CA ARG A 409 5.42 -23.27 -21.72
C ARG A 409 4.78 -24.49 -22.41
N GLY A 410 3.76 -25.09 -21.77
CA GLY A 410 3.17 -26.35 -22.17
C GLY A 410 2.01 -26.22 -23.16
N SER A 411 1.91 -25.10 -23.88
CA SER A 411 0.95 -24.98 -25.00
C SER A 411 1.43 -25.84 -26.19
N LYS A 412 0.49 -26.28 -27.03
CA LYS A 412 0.78 -27.02 -28.26
C LYS A 412 0.69 -26.14 -29.51
N VAL A 413 0.15 -24.93 -29.35
CA VAL A 413 -0.21 -24.03 -30.45
C VAL A 413 0.39 -22.63 -30.29
N ALA A 414 0.90 -22.29 -29.11
CA ALA A 414 1.58 -21.03 -28.79
C ALA A 414 2.82 -21.30 -27.93
N ASP A 415 3.62 -20.26 -27.66
CA ASP A 415 4.81 -20.36 -26.80
C ASP A 415 4.41 -20.59 -25.33
N LEU A 416 3.33 -19.95 -24.90
CA LEU A 416 2.83 -19.96 -23.53
C LEU A 416 1.33 -20.22 -23.50
N LYS A 417 0.82 -20.69 -22.36
CA LYS A 417 -0.60 -20.58 -22.00
C LYS A 417 -0.77 -19.67 -20.80
N ASN A 418 -1.80 -18.82 -20.82
CA ASN A 418 -1.98 -17.84 -19.74
C ASN A 418 -2.43 -18.49 -18.43
N SER A 419 -3.10 -19.64 -18.45
CA SER A 419 -3.50 -20.38 -17.25
C SER A 419 -3.09 -21.85 -17.31
N THR A 420 -2.67 -22.39 -16.17
CA THR A 420 -2.35 -23.82 -15.98
C THR A 420 -3.40 -24.55 -15.17
N GLY A 421 -4.58 -23.94 -14.98
CA GLY A 421 -5.64 -24.43 -14.10
C GLY A 421 -5.40 -24.11 -12.62
N ARG A 422 -6.22 -24.73 -11.75
CA ARG A 422 -6.31 -24.40 -10.32
C ARG A 422 -5.04 -24.70 -9.51
N ASN A 423 -4.35 -25.80 -9.83
CA ASN A 423 -3.23 -26.27 -9.00
C ASN A 423 -1.98 -25.43 -9.23
N MET A 424 -1.39 -24.95 -8.13
CA MET A 424 -0.22 -24.06 -8.12
C MET A 424 -0.47 -22.73 -8.86
N GLY A 425 -1.72 -22.23 -8.84
CA GLY A 425 -2.12 -21.07 -9.64
C GLY A 425 -1.28 -19.80 -9.38
N ALA A 426 -0.88 -19.54 -8.14
CA ALA A 426 -0.02 -18.40 -7.79
C ALA A 426 1.39 -18.56 -8.40
N SER A 427 2.04 -19.70 -8.15
CA SER A 427 3.37 -19.96 -8.71
C SER A 427 3.40 -20.02 -10.23
N SER A 428 2.35 -20.54 -10.88
CA SER A 428 2.30 -20.55 -12.35
C SER A 428 1.97 -19.20 -12.95
N ALA A 429 1.22 -18.34 -12.24
CA ALA A 429 1.04 -16.93 -12.61
C ALA A 429 2.38 -16.18 -12.56
N ALA A 430 3.12 -16.33 -11.47
CA ALA A 430 4.45 -15.74 -11.34
C ALA A 430 5.42 -16.28 -12.40
N ALA A 431 5.40 -17.60 -12.67
CA ALA A 431 6.19 -18.19 -13.74
C ALA A 431 5.82 -17.68 -15.13
N PHE A 432 4.55 -17.32 -15.36
CA PHE A 432 4.11 -16.66 -16.60
C PHE A 432 4.68 -15.25 -16.70
N LEU A 433 4.65 -14.46 -15.63
CA LEU A 433 5.23 -13.11 -15.60
C LEU A 433 6.75 -13.13 -15.83
N GLU A 434 7.45 -14.12 -15.26
CA GLU A 434 8.90 -14.31 -15.42
C GLU A 434 9.31 -14.44 -16.91
N GLU A 435 8.43 -14.93 -17.79
CA GLU A 435 8.68 -15.02 -19.22
C GLU A 435 8.79 -13.67 -19.95
N PHE A 436 8.35 -12.58 -19.29
CA PHE A 436 8.39 -11.21 -19.82
C PHE A 436 9.49 -10.38 -19.16
N VAL A 437 10.30 -11.00 -18.30
CA VAL A 437 11.48 -10.40 -17.68
C VAL A 437 12.72 -10.76 -18.50
N GLU A 438 13.46 -9.75 -18.94
CA GLU A 438 14.70 -9.92 -19.69
C GLU A 438 15.79 -10.55 -18.83
N THR A 439 16.68 -11.30 -19.47
CA THR A 439 17.83 -11.89 -18.78
C THR A 439 18.73 -10.79 -18.23
N GLY A 440 18.97 -10.81 -16.92
CA GLY A 440 19.78 -9.81 -16.22
C GLY A 440 18.95 -8.76 -15.47
N THR A 441 17.64 -8.67 -15.72
CA THR A 441 16.74 -7.82 -14.93
C THR A 441 16.40 -8.51 -13.61
N LYS A 442 16.61 -7.79 -12.50
CA LYS A 442 16.17 -8.25 -11.18
C LYS A 442 14.67 -8.04 -11.04
N TRP A 443 13.94 -9.08 -10.68
CA TRP A 443 12.48 -9.04 -10.67
C TRP A 443 11.90 -9.60 -9.37
N LEU A 444 10.89 -8.90 -8.84
CA LEU A 444 10.02 -9.34 -7.77
C LEU A 444 8.56 -9.20 -8.22
N HIS A 445 7.73 -10.17 -7.83
CA HIS A 445 6.28 -10.10 -7.98
C HIS A 445 5.62 -10.23 -6.61
N LEU A 446 4.69 -9.31 -6.33
CA LEU A 446 3.93 -9.21 -5.10
C LEU A 446 2.46 -9.54 -5.41
N ASP A 447 2.04 -10.76 -5.08
CA ASP A 447 0.63 -11.17 -5.19
C ASP A 447 -0.11 -10.72 -3.93
N ILE A 448 -0.72 -9.54 -4.02
CA ILE A 448 -1.44 -8.85 -2.93
C ILE A 448 -2.93 -9.16 -2.93
N ALA A 449 -3.40 -10.18 -3.67
CA ALA A 449 -4.82 -10.48 -3.79
C ALA A 449 -5.50 -10.71 -2.43
N GLY A 450 -4.78 -11.23 -1.43
CA GLY A 450 -5.31 -11.40 -0.07
C GLY A 450 -5.18 -10.17 0.80
N THR A 451 -4.10 -9.40 0.65
CA THR A 451 -3.74 -8.33 1.60
C THR A 451 -4.23 -6.95 1.20
N ALA A 452 -4.64 -6.73 -0.06
CA ALA A 452 -5.06 -5.44 -0.58
C ALA A 452 -6.41 -4.94 -0.02
N PHE A 453 -7.29 -5.87 0.37
CA PHE A 453 -8.67 -5.58 0.73
C PHE A 453 -9.16 -6.54 1.82
N ARG A 454 -9.56 -6.01 2.98
CA ARG A 454 -9.98 -6.77 4.16
C ARG A 454 -11.11 -6.03 4.87
N ASP A 455 -12.02 -6.75 5.50
CA ASP A 455 -13.19 -6.18 6.20
C ASP A 455 -13.96 -5.17 5.33
N GLU A 456 -14.18 -5.54 4.06
CA GLU A 456 -14.86 -4.73 3.04
C GLU A 456 -14.19 -3.40 2.67
N MET A 457 -12.92 -3.22 3.05
CA MET A 457 -12.19 -1.97 2.82
C MET A 457 -10.76 -2.22 2.33
N ALA A 458 -10.27 -1.29 1.51
CA ALA A 458 -8.87 -1.27 1.11
C ALA A 458 -7.92 -1.11 2.32
N THR A 459 -6.79 -1.81 2.29
CA THR A 459 -5.76 -1.76 3.33
C THR A 459 -4.63 -0.78 3.00
N GLY A 460 -4.37 -0.52 1.72
CA GLY A 460 -3.21 0.26 1.27
C GLY A 460 -1.89 -0.52 1.25
N VAL A 461 -1.92 -1.82 1.52
CA VAL A 461 -0.75 -2.71 1.34
C VAL A 461 -0.39 -2.79 -0.15
N PRO A 462 0.90 -2.78 -0.55
CA PRO A 462 2.11 -2.76 0.28
C PRO A 462 2.87 -1.42 0.25
N VAL A 463 2.18 -0.27 0.29
CA VAL A 463 2.82 1.06 0.11
C VAL A 463 3.98 1.30 1.09
N LYS A 464 3.81 0.92 2.36
CA LYS A 464 4.87 1.11 3.38
C LYS A 464 6.10 0.28 3.06
N THR A 465 5.91 -0.97 2.67
CA THR A 465 7.03 -1.85 2.27
C THR A 465 7.71 -1.35 1.02
N LEU A 466 6.95 -0.95 0.00
CA LEU A 466 7.52 -0.44 -1.25
C LEU A 466 8.35 0.82 -1.00
N TYR A 467 7.86 1.76 -0.20
CA TYR A 467 8.61 2.94 0.19
C TYR A 467 9.94 2.60 0.88
N ARG A 468 9.91 1.70 1.88
CA ARG A 468 11.11 1.26 2.60
C ARG A 468 12.09 0.49 1.71
N TYR A 469 11.56 -0.35 0.81
CA TYR A 469 12.35 -1.06 -0.18
C TYR A 469 13.03 -0.09 -1.16
N VAL A 470 12.30 0.91 -1.66
CA VAL A 470 12.85 1.97 -2.54
C VAL A 470 13.94 2.75 -1.81
N LYS A 471 13.73 3.13 -0.53
CA LYS A 471 14.73 3.80 0.30
C LYS A 471 15.99 2.95 0.52
N ALA A 472 15.85 1.63 0.68
CA ALA A 472 16.97 0.70 0.81
C ALA A 472 17.76 0.47 -0.50
N ASN A 473 17.32 1.06 -1.62
CA ASN A 473 17.98 0.98 -2.93
C ASN A 473 18.65 2.29 -3.37
N ILE A 474 18.76 3.26 -2.47
CA ILE A 474 19.54 4.49 -2.65
C ILE A 474 21.04 4.21 -2.68
#